data_AF-A0A496XET6-F1
#
_entry.id   AF-A0A496XET6-F1
#
_cell.length_a   1.000
_cell.length_b   1.000
_cell.length_c   1.000
_cell.angle_alpha   90.00
_cell.angle_beta   90.00
_cell.angle_gamma   90.00
#
_symmetry.space_group_name_H-M   'P 1'
#
loop_
_entity.id
_entity.type
_entity.pdbx_description
1 polymer ?
#
loop_
_entity_poly.entity_id
_entity_poly.type
_entity_poly.pdbx_seq_one_letter_code
_entity_poly.pdbx_strand_id
1 'polypeptide(L)'
;MDAILNKDDRDAYEQAMIDQTVQKSINFINVRKEHTNPNKTSRFYNIENFSVSFAYNDRTRSNYNIADYQNKNYSGSLAYVFSAQENSIVPFKNTKALDSDWLKLIKDFNFNLMLSNVSVVGDLKRTFIKTQYRDTDIGSAGSDPNYEKTFVFNRVYGLKWNLTKSLSLDYSARANSLIDEPEGEISDEGRQIIFENLKSFGRMKRFDQTIGANFRIPLDKIPITDWMNADMRYSVGYSWNSGAVGQIDTLGNRIENKRTITTTGKFDLVKLYNKVPYLKKINSPPRRSSSRSRRPTSAQDTVVQKDNKALKGLLRFMMMVRSVNVSYGIKDGTVLPGFKKSPYLLGMDTSWAAPGVNFILGSQDPDIRHTASENGWLVNNPALTNPFRQLQTIDLGIKGTIEPMKDFKIQIDMKKSKTAQYQEIYRTDTLGEYQSFNPSRTGSYSITYISIKTAFINDSRDDISPLFEEFISNRQVIGQRLFEETGLNYSDNHQDILIPSFLA
;
A
#
# COMPACT_ATOMS: atom_id res chain seq x y z
N MET A 1 -39.81 -53.83 1.82
CA MET A 1 -38.80 -54.84 1.44
C MET A 1 -39.45 -56.15 1.02
N ASP A 2 -40.32 -56.76 1.84
CA ASP A 2 -40.90 -58.08 1.53
C ASP A 2 -41.83 -58.14 0.31
N ALA A 3 -42.29 -56.98 -0.19
CA ALA A 3 -43.11 -56.87 -1.38
C ALA A 3 -42.32 -56.86 -2.72
N ILE A 4 -40.98 -56.74 -2.68
CA ILE A 4 -40.15 -56.72 -3.89
C ILE A 4 -39.66 -58.15 -4.16
N LEU A 5 -40.11 -58.76 -5.26
CA LEU A 5 -39.87 -60.18 -5.59
C LEU A 5 -38.46 -60.45 -6.12
N ASN A 6 -37.84 -59.46 -6.77
CA ASN A 6 -36.47 -59.54 -7.29
C ASN A 6 -35.47 -59.08 -6.22
N LYS A 7 -34.39 -59.83 -6.04
CA LYS A 7 -33.36 -59.54 -5.03
C LYS A 7 -32.58 -58.28 -5.38
N ASP A 8 -32.24 -58.09 -6.66
CA ASP A 8 -31.42 -56.96 -7.12
C ASP A 8 -32.16 -55.63 -6.92
N ASP A 9 -33.47 -55.59 -7.19
CA ASP A 9 -34.32 -54.40 -6.98
C ASP A 9 -34.52 -54.08 -5.49
N ARG A 10 -34.55 -55.12 -4.65
CA ARG A 10 -34.65 -54.97 -3.18
C ARG A 10 -33.37 -54.38 -2.60
N ASP A 11 -32.21 -54.87 -3.04
CA ASP A 11 -30.89 -54.40 -2.61
C ASP A 11 -30.64 -52.96 -3.10
N ALA A 12 -31.05 -52.63 -4.34
CA ALA A 12 -30.99 -51.27 -4.88
C ALA A 12 -31.88 -50.28 -4.12
N TYR A 13 -33.10 -50.70 -3.74
CA TYR A 13 -34.01 -49.90 -2.92
C TYR A 13 -33.44 -49.66 -1.51
N GLU A 14 -32.80 -50.67 -0.92
CA GLU A 14 -32.18 -50.55 0.41
C GLU A 14 -31.05 -49.51 0.40
N GLN A 15 -30.16 -49.62 -0.58
CA GLN A 15 -29.06 -48.66 -0.76
C GLN A 15 -29.56 -47.25 -1.06
N ALA A 16 -30.72 -47.08 -1.69
CA ALA A 16 -31.31 -45.78 -1.94
C ALA A 16 -31.83 -45.09 -0.67
N MET A 17 -32.26 -45.85 0.34
CA MET A 17 -32.83 -45.30 1.57
C MET A 17 -31.78 -44.97 2.65
N ILE A 18 -30.57 -45.48 2.51
CA ILE A 18 -29.47 -45.24 3.45
C ILE A 18 -28.79 -43.90 3.14
N ASP A 19 -28.75 -42.97 4.11
CA ASP A 19 -27.84 -41.81 4.04
C ASP A 19 -26.45 -42.26 4.50
N GLN A 20 -25.51 -42.34 3.57
CA GLN A 20 -24.15 -42.74 3.83
C GLN A 20 -23.20 -41.61 3.47
N THR A 21 -22.33 -41.23 4.40
CA THR A 21 -21.23 -40.30 4.13
C THR A 21 -19.91 -40.96 4.51
N VAL A 22 -18.97 -41.03 3.55
CA VAL A 22 -17.61 -41.54 3.78
C VAL A 22 -16.64 -40.40 3.56
N GLN A 23 -15.73 -40.20 4.51
CA GLN A 23 -14.70 -39.18 4.43
C GLN A 23 -13.33 -39.82 4.59
N LYS A 24 -12.40 -39.48 3.70
CA LYS A 24 -11.00 -39.90 3.74
C LYS A 24 -10.14 -38.64 3.68
N SER A 25 -9.10 -38.57 4.51
CA SER A 25 -8.18 -37.43 4.51
C SER A 25 -6.73 -37.87 4.73
N ILE A 26 -5.82 -37.24 4.01
CA ILE A 26 -4.37 -37.45 4.10
C ILE A 26 -3.72 -36.08 4.10
N ASN A 27 -2.96 -35.74 5.14
CA ASN A 27 -2.36 -34.42 5.31
C ASN A 27 -0.88 -34.53 5.72
N PHE A 28 -0.01 -33.94 4.92
CA PHE A 28 1.40 -33.68 5.22
C PHE A 28 1.58 -32.17 5.25
N ILE A 29 1.80 -31.59 6.42
CA ILE A 29 1.86 -30.12 6.56
C ILE A 29 3.28 -29.72 6.91
N ASN A 30 3.83 -28.77 6.15
CA ASN A 30 5.12 -28.15 6.42
C ASN A 30 6.26 -29.16 6.60
N VAL A 31 6.31 -30.15 5.71
CA VAL A 31 7.41 -31.11 5.61
C VAL A 31 8.64 -30.36 5.10
N ARG A 32 9.71 -30.33 5.90
CA ARG A 32 10.96 -29.64 5.57
C ARG A 32 12.14 -30.30 6.26
N LYS A 33 13.34 -30.03 5.74
CA LYS A 33 14.59 -30.45 6.36
C LYS A 33 15.10 -29.31 7.26
N GLU A 34 15.32 -29.62 8.53
CA GLU A 34 15.91 -28.68 9.48
C GLU A 34 17.44 -28.69 9.42
N HIS A 35 18.05 -27.56 9.75
CA HIS A 35 19.51 -27.45 9.82
C HIS A 35 20.05 -28.29 10.99
N THR A 36 21.01 -29.18 10.72
CA THR A 36 21.66 -29.99 11.77
C THR A 36 22.56 -29.16 12.69
N ASN A 37 23.11 -28.04 12.20
CA ASN A 37 23.92 -27.12 12.99
C ASN A 37 23.28 -25.71 12.99
N PRO A 38 22.85 -25.19 14.15
CA PRO A 38 22.19 -23.88 14.24
C PRO A 38 23.11 -22.70 13.92
N ASN A 39 24.43 -22.87 13.96
CA ASN A 39 25.40 -21.80 13.68
C ASN A 39 25.79 -21.69 12.20
N LYS A 40 25.30 -22.58 11.33
CA LYS A 40 25.65 -22.56 9.91
C LYS A 40 24.84 -21.48 9.20
N THR A 41 25.52 -20.59 8.48
CA THR A 41 24.86 -19.57 7.67
C THR A 41 23.99 -20.21 6.60
N SER A 42 22.72 -19.80 6.51
CA SER A 42 21.86 -20.22 5.41
C SER A 42 22.40 -19.64 4.10
N ARG A 43 22.50 -20.48 3.07
CA ARG A 43 22.87 -20.07 1.72
C ARG A 43 21.63 -20.15 0.82
N PHE A 44 21.63 -19.40 -0.27
CA PHE A 44 20.50 -19.30 -1.19
C PHE A 44 20.03 -20.68 -1.71
N TYR A 45 20.96 -21.58 -2.01
CA TYR A 45 20.68 -22.90 -2.59
C TYR A 45 20.47 -24.02 -1.57
N ASN A 46 20.40 -23.72 -0.26
CA ASN A 46 20.15 -24.74 0.77
C ASN A 46 18.75 -25.34 0.60
N ILE A 47 18.65 -26.68 0.68
CA ILE A 47 17.35 -27.39 0.60
C ILE A 47 16.49 -27.14 1.83
N GLU A 48 17.11 -26.77 2.96
CA GLU A 48 16.46 -26.40 4.20
C GLU A 48 15.60 -25.12 4.07
N ASN A 49 15.78 -24.34 2.99
CA ASN A 49 14.94 -23.20 2.67
C ASN A 49 13.59 -23.61 2.06
N PHE A 50 13.40 -24.88 1.68
CA PHE A 50 12.18 -25.39 1.08
C PHE A 50 11.29 -26.09 2.12
N SER A 51 9.99 -25.84 2.05
CA SER A 51 8.96 -26.61 2.75
C SER A 51 7.82 -26.99 1.82
N VAL A 52 7.29 -28.19 2.02
CA VAL A 52 6.22 -28.77 1.21
C VAL A 52 5.02 -29.07 2.11
N SER A 53 3.82 -28.71 1.66
CA SER A 53 2.58 -29.21 2.27
C SER A 53 1.70 -29.85 1.21
N PHE A 54 1.08 -30.96 1.55
CA PHE A 54 0.13 -31.67 0.71
C PHE A 54 -1.05 -32.11 1.56
N ALA A 55 -2.27 -31.85 1.10
CA ALA A 55 -3.50 -32.27 1.75
C ALA A 55 -4.46 -32.81 0.69
N TYR A 56 -5.05 -33.97 0.98
CA TYR A 56 -6.07 -34.61 0.19
C TYR A 56 -7.27 -34.91 1.08
N ASN A 57 -8.46 -34.50 0.65
CA ASN A 57 -9.72 -34.82 1.31
C ASN A 57 -10.71 -35.31 0.27
N ASP A 58 -11.33 -36.45 0.53
CA ASP A 58 -12.32 -37.08 -0.33
C ASP A 58 -13.57 -37.37 0.49
N ARG A 59 -14.69 -36.84 0.06
CA ARG A 59 -15.99 -37.06 0.68
C ARG A 59 -16.95 -37.60 -0.35
N THR A 60 -17.43 -38.82 -0.13
CA THR A 60 -18.52 -39.39 -0.90
C THR A 60 -19.79 -39.40 -0.07
N ARG A 61 -20.94 -39.09 -0.68
CA ARG A 61 -22.24 -39.16 -0.03
C ARG A 61 -23.29 -39.72 -0.98
N SER A 62 -24.17 -40.57 -0.46
CA SER A 62 -25.40 -41.02 -1.12
C SER A 62 -26.56 -40.88 -0.14
N ASN A 63 -27.74 -40.54 -0.65
CA ASN A 63 -28.98 -40.54 0.13
C ASN A 63 -30.19 -40.76 -0.80
N TYR A 64 -31.40 -40.59 -0.27
CA TYR A 64 -32.65 -40.77 -1.03
C TYR A 64 -32.77 -39.88 -2.27
N ASN A 65 -32.23 -38.66 -2.26
CA ASN A 65 -32.32 -37.73 -3.40
C ASN A 65 -31.07 -37.77 -4.28
N ILE A 66 -29.92 -38.17 -3.74
CA ILE A 66 -28.61 -38.06 -4.36
C ILE A 66 -28.02 -39.45 -4.55
N ALA A 67 -27.80 -39.82 -5.82
CA ALA A 67 -27.26 -41.11 -6.21
C ALA A 67 -25.77 -41.18 -5.89
N ASP A 68 -25.02 -40.18 -6.34
CA ASP A 68 -23.58 -40.05 -6.14
C ASP A 68 -23.22 -38.59 -5.91
N TYR A 69 -22.66 -38.30 -4.74
CA TYR A 69 -21.99 -37.04 -4.47
C TYR A 69 -20.53 -37.33 -4.18
N GLN A 70 -19.62 -36.70 -4.93
CA GLN A 70 -18.18 -36.77 -4.69
C GLN A 70 -17.65 -35.37 -4.49
N ASN A 71 -16.85 -35.17 -3.46
CA ASN A 71 -16.13 -33.93 -3.21
C ASN A 71 -14.67 -34.23 -2.90
N LYS A 72 -13.81 -33.96 -3.88
CA LYS A 72 -12.38 -34.21 -3.84
C LYS A 72 -11.64 -32.87 -3.78
N ASN A 73 -10.93 -32.66 -2.68
CA ASN A 73 -10.09 -31.50 -2.46
C ASN A 73 -8.62 -31.90 -2.44
N TYR A 74 -7.83 -31.31 -3.31
CA TYR A 74 -6.39 -31.43 -3.34
C TYR A 74 -5.78 -30.06 -3.03
N SER A 75 -4.84 -30.00 -2.11
CA SER A 75 -4.07 -28.80 -1.80
C SER A 75 -2.60 -29.17 -1.77
N GLY A 76 -1.80 -28.59 -2.65
CA GLY A 76 -0.35 -28.70 -2.66
C GLY A 76 0.27 -27.33 -2.50
N SER A 77 1.24 -27.17 -1.60
CA SER A 77 2.00 -25.95 -1.47
C SER A 77 3.50 -26.22 -1.44
N LEU A 78 4.25 -25.36 -2.11
CA LEU A 78 5.70 -25.32 -2.09
C LEU A 78 6.11 -23.92 -1.65
N ALA A 79 6.81 -23.83 -0.53
CA ALA A 79 7.38 -22.58 -0.05
C ALA A 79 8.90 -22.65 -0.08
N TYR A 80 9.51 -21.57 -0.53
CA TYR A 80 10.94 -21.31 -0.48
C TYR A 80 11.13 -20.02 0.31
N VAL A 81 11.92 -20.07 1.38
CA VAL A 81 12.23 -18.91 2.21
C VAL A 81 13.72 -18.89 2.51
N PHE A 82 14.40 -17.89 1.98
CA PHE A 82 15.82 -17.63 2.23
C PHE A 82 15.99 -16.31 2.98
N SER A 83 16.68 -16.35 4.10
CA SER A 83 17.05 -15.16 4.86
C SER A 83 18.56 -15.12 5.01
N ALA A 84 19.19 -14.08 4.47
CA ALA A 84 20.62 -13.88 4.56
C ALA A 84 20.99 -13.23 5.90
N GLN A 85 22.13 -13.62 6.45
CA GLN A 85 22.76 -12.86 7.51
C GLN A 85 23.36 -11.58 6.91
N GLU A 86 22.94 -10.42 7.42
CA GLU A 86 23.37 -9.13 6.88
C GLU A 86 24.86 -8.87 7.16
N ASN A 87 25.68 -8.98 6.11
CA ASN A 87 27.09 -8.59 6.15
C ASN A 87 27.29 -7.31 5.33
N SER A 88 27.17 -6.15 5.98
CA SER A 88 27.38 -4.86 5.31
C SER A 88 28.87 -4.58 5.10
N ILE A 89 29.28 -4.28 3.87
CA ILE A 89 30.64 -3.88 3.52
C ILE A 89 30.78 -2.38 3.76
N VAL A 90 31.81 -1.97 4.52
CA VAL A 90 32.14 -0.56 4.81
C VAL A 90 33.53 -0.27 4.22
N PRO A 91 33.62 0.19 2.95
CA PRO A 91 34.90 0.28 2.23
C PRO A 91 35.90 1.22 2.89
N PHE A 92 35.43 2.28 3.56
CA PHE A 92 36.26 3.35 4.11
C PHE A 92 36.44 3.27 5.64
N LYS A 93 36.13 2.13 6.26
CA LYS A 93 36.18 1.98 7.73
C LYS A 93 37.57 2.27 8.31
N ASN A 94 38.62 1.88 7.60
CA ASN A 94 40.02 1.91 8.09
C ASN A 94 40.83 3.11 7.59
N THR A 95 40.25 4.02 6.80
CA THR A 95 40.97 5.17 6.25
C THR A 95 41.02 6.33 7.25
N LYS A 96 42.20 6.61 7.81
CA LYS A 96 42.44 7.70 8.79
C LYS A 96 42.18 9.11 8.23
N ALA A 97 42.34 9.30 6.91
CA ALA A 97 42.08 10.58 6.25
C ALA A 97 40.61 11.03 6.32
N LEU A 98 39.68 10.11 6.59
CA LEU A 98 38.24 10.37 6.68
C LEU A 98 37.73 10.45 8.13
N ASP A 99 38.62 10.56 9.12
CA ASP A 99 38.27 10.59 10.55
C ASP A 99 37.55 11.88 11.00
N SER A 100 37.51 12.92 10.16
CA SER A 100 36.85 14.18 10.50
C SER A 100 35.34 14.02 10.66
N ASP A 101 34.76 14.81 11.56
CA ASP A 101 33.31 14.78 11.85
C ASP A 101 32.42 15.08 10.63
N TRP A 102 32.94 15.83 9.65
CA TRP A 102 32.23 16.17 8.41
C TRP A 102 32.28 15.07 7.35
N LEU A 103 33.28 14.17 7.41
CA LEU A 103 33.48 13.09 6.46
C LEU A 103 32.89 11.76 6.93
N LYS A 104 32.22 11.74 8.10
CA LYS A 104 31.52 10.55 8.64
C LYS A 104 30.51 9.95 7.67
N LEU A 105 29.84 10.78 6.85
CA LEU A 105 28.90 10.29 5.84
C LEU A 105 29.56 9.36 4.82
N ILE A 106 30.77 9.72 4.36
CA ILE A 106 31.54 8.95 3.39
C ILE A 106 32.23 7.78 4.09
N LYS A 107 32.83 8.02 5.27
CA LYS A 107 33.55 6.99 6.04
C LYS A 107 32.64 5.81 6.43
N ASP A 108 31.42 6.12 6.87
CA ASP A 108 30.42 5.14 7.28
C ASP A 108 29.46 4.76 6.13
N PHE A 109 29.83 5.08 4.89
CA PHE A 109 29.14 4.56 3.73
C PHE A 109 29.22 3.04 3.77
N ASN A 110 28.09 2.40 3.57
CA ASN A 110 27.97 0.96 3.67
C ASN A 110 27.03 0.49 2.58
N PHE A 111 27.31 -0.68 2.03
CA PHE A 111 26.45 -1.32 1.07
C PHE A 111 26.39 -2.82 1.32
N ASN A 112 25.31 -3.44 0.86
CA ASN A 112 25.10 -4.88 0.91
C ASN A 112 24.65 -5.37 -0.48
N LEU A 113 25.44 -6.25 -1.08
CA LEU A 113 25.16 -6.83 -2.40
C LEU A 113 24.23 -8.05 -2.33
N MET A 114 24.08 -8.66 -1.15
CA MET A 114 23.23 -9.84 -0.98
C MET A 114 21.79 -9.43 -0.70
N LEU A 115 20.84 -10.15 -1.31
CA LEU A 115 19.43 -10.07 -0.97
C LEU A 115 19.23 -10.46 0.50
N SER A 116 18.49 -9.65 1.24
CA SER A 116 18.30 -9.84 2.69
C SER A 116 17.28 -10.94 2.97
N ASN A 117 16.17 -10.95 2.23
CA ASN A 117 15.15 -11.99 2.32
C ASN A 117 14.53 -12.26 0.95
N VAL A 118 14.33 -13.53 0.62
CA VAL A 118 13.62 -13.99 -0.58
C VAL A 118 12.61 -15.03 -0.16
N SER A 119 11.34 -14.80 -0.47
CA SER A 119 10.26 -15.75 -0.27
C SER A 119 9.51 -16.00 -1.57
N VAL A 120 9.25 -17.27 -1.86
CA VAL A 120 8.43 -17.70 -2.99
C VAL A 120 7.52 -18.80 -2.49
N VAL A 121 6.21 -18.62 -2.60
CA VAL A 121 5.22 -19.61 -2.20
C VAL A 121 4.30 -19.86 -3.39
N GLY A 122 4.15 -21.12 -3.77
CA GLY A 122 3.18 -21.57 -4.76
C GLY A 122 2.16 -22.50 -4.11
N ASP A 123 0.89 -22.13 -4.16
CA ASP A 123 -0.24 -22.87 -3.60
C ASP A 123 -1.18 -23.31 -4.72
N LEU A 124 -1.23 -24.61 -4.97
CA LEU A 124 -2.18 -25.27 -5.87
C LEU A 124 -3.35 -25.80 -5.07
N LYS A 125 -4.57 -25.39 -5.41
CA LYS A 125 -5.79 -25.88 -4.79
C LYS A 125 -6.77 -26.31 -5.85
N ARG A 126 -7.21 -27.55 -5.77
CA ARG A 126 -8.16 -28.15 -6.70
C ARG A 126 -9.33 -28.73 -5.94
N THR A 127 -10.52 -28.29 -6.27
CA THR A 127 -11.79 -28.78 -5.77
C THR A 127 -12.56 -29.36 -6.94
N PHE A 128 -12.97 -30.61 -6.82
CA PHE A 128 -13.81 -31.31 -7.76
C PHE A 128 -15.06 -31.78 -7.01
N ILE A 129 -16.22 -31.32 -7.46
CA ILE A 129 -17.51 -31.74 -6.93
C ILE A 129 -18.31 -32.37 -8.07
N LYS A 130 -18.80 -33.58 -7.85
CA LYS A 130 -19.77 -34.26 -8.70
C LYS A 130 -21.05 -34.43 -7.91
N THR A 131 -22.18 -34.03 -8.47
CA THR A 131 -23.51 -34.25 -7.89
C THR A 131 -24.39 -34.91 -8.92
N GLN A 132 -24.87 -36.11 -8.62
CA GLN A 132 -25.82 -36.85 -9.43
C GLN A 132 -27.09 -37.09 -8.62
N TYR A 133 -28.23 -36.60 -9.11
CA TYR A 133 -29.52 -36.84 -8.45
C TYR A 133 -30.09 -38.20 -8.88
N ARG A 134 -30.79 -38.86 -7.96
CA ARG A 134 -31.55 -40.08 -8.26
C ARG A 134 -32.72 -39.73 -9.17
N ASP A 135 -32.99 -40.62 -10.11
CA ASP A 135 -34.20 -40.58 -10.91
C ASP A 135 -35.39 -41.16 -10.12
N THR A 136 -36.60 -40.88 -10.58
CA THR A 136 -37.85 -41.40 -10.02
C THR A 136 -37.99 -42.91 -10.16
N ASP A 137 -37.32 -43.52 -11.15
CA ASP A 137 -37.29 -44.97 -11.35
C ASP A 137 -36.04 -45.60 -10.69
N ILE A 138 -36.26 -46.56 -9.80
CA ILE A 138 -35.22 -47.15 -8.95
C ILE A 138 -34.52 -48.23 -9.78
N GLY A 139 -33.35 -47.89 -10.32
CA GLY A 139 -32.57 -48.78 -11.20
C GLY A 139 -32.23 -48.18 -12.57
N SER A 140 -32.75 -47.00 -12.92
CA SER A 140 -32.34 -46.25 -14.11
C SER A 140 -30.93 -45.64 -13.93
N ALA A 141 -30.30 -45.19 -15.02
CA ALA A 141 -28.96 -44.59 -15.01
C ALA A 141 -28.84 -43.27 -14.22
N GLY A 142 -29.90 -42.81 -13.55
CA GLY A 142 -29.95 -41.55 -12.82
C GLY A 142 -30.02 -40.33 -13.74
N SER A 143 -30.11 -39.14 -13.15
CA SER A 143 -29.95 -37.89 -13.90
C SER A 143 -28.50 -37.69 -14.34
N ASP A 144 -28.29 -36.84 -15.36
CA ASP A 144 -26.94 -36.44 -15.77
C ASP A 144 -26.21 -35.75 -14.61
N PRO A 145 -24.95 -36.13 -14.33
CA PRO A 145 -24.19 -35.54 -13.24
C PRO A 145 -23.82 -34.08 -13.52
N ASN A 146 -23.96 -33.24 -12.51
CA ASN A 146 -23.43 -31.88 -12.50
C ASN A 146 -21.99 -31.89 -11.93
N TYR A 147 -21.10 -31.16 -12.58
CA TYR A 147 -19.69 -31.04 -12.21
C TYR A 147 -19.34 -29.59 -11.86
N GLU A 148 -18.86 -29.36 -10.64
CA GLU A 148 -18.27 -28.10 -10.24
C GLU A 148 -16.77 -28.29 -10.02
N LYS A 149 -15.97 -27.60 -10.83
CA LYS A 149 -14.51 -27.71 -10.80
C LYS A 149 -13.88 -26.37 -10.51
N THR A 150 -12.88 -26.35 -9.64
CA THR A 150 -12.11 -25.15 -9.36
C THR A 150 -10.67 -25.57 -9.13
N PHE A 151 -9.78 -25.17 -10.04
CA PHE A 151 -8.35 -25.43 -9.90
C PHE A 151 -7.57 -24.12 -9.94
N VAL A 152 -7.17 -23.64 -8.78
CA VAL A 152 -6.50 -22.34 -8.60
C VAL A 152 -5.03 -22.55 -8.30
N PHE A 153 -4.19 -21.72 -8.91
CA PHE A 153 -2.77 -21.62 -8.59
C PHE A 153 -2.43 -20.21 -8.09
N ASN A 154 -2.19 -20.08 -6.79
CA ASN A 154 -1.79 -18.82 -6.17
C ASN A 154 -0.27 -18.81 -5.98
N ARG A 155 0.39 -17.76 -6.42
CA ARG A 155 1.83 -17.57 -6.24
C ARG A 155 2.08 -16.27 -5.50
N VAL A 156 2.93 -16.32 -4.49
CA VAL A 156 3.32 -15.18 -3.67
C VAL A 156 4.83 -15.05 -3.71
N TYR A 157 5.29 -13.87 -4.07
CA TYR A 157 6.70 -13.51 -4.13
C TYR A 157 6.97 -12.40 -3.13
N GLY A 158 8.08 -12.51 -2.41
CA GLY A 158 8.59 -11.50 -1.51
C GLY A 158 10.10 -11.38 -1.69
N LEU A 159 10.58 -10.17 -1.83
CA LEU A 159 12.00 -9.88 -1.91
C LEU A 159 12.26 -8.62 -1.09
N LYS A 160 13.24 -8.70 -0.19
CA LYS A 160 13.71 -7.58 0.60
C LYS A 160 15.20 -7.44 0.40
N TRP A 161 15.64 -6.24 0.06
CA TRP A 161 17.03 -5.91 -0.14
C TRP A 161 17.41 -4.66 0.61
N ASN A 162 18.12 -4.83 1.72
CA ASN A 162 18.71 -3.73 2.47
C ASN A 162 20.02 -3.30 1.80
N LEU A 163 19.93 -2.53 0.71
CA LEU A 163 21.07 -2.01 -0.06
C LEU A 163 22.11 -1.32 0.83
N THR A 164 21.64 -0.52 1.79
CA THR A 164 22.47 0.12 2.81
C THR A 164 21.71 0.12 4.13
N LYS A 165 22.34 0.51 5.24
CA LYS A 165 21.67 0.75 6.53
C LYS A 165 20.62 1.86 6.48
N SER A 166 20.68 2.75 5.48
CA SER A 166 19.75 3.85 5.27
C SER A 166 18.77 3.63 4.11
N LEU A 167 19.04 2.68 3.20
CA LEU A 167 18.21 2.40 2.04
C LEU A 167 17.81 0.93 2.03
N SER A 168 16.51 0.68 2.11
CA SER A 168 15.93 -0.65 1.93
C SER A 168 14.94 -0.64 0.78
N LEU A 169 15.00 -1.68 -0.04
CA LEU A 169 14.05 -1.96 -1.09
C LEU A 169 13.22 -3.18 -0.70
N ASP A 170 11.93 -3.11 -0.95
CA ASP A 170 10.99 -4.21 -0.79
C ASP A 170 10.21 -4.40 -2.09
N TYR A 171 10.03 -5.67 -2.47
CA TYR A 171 9.20 -6.08 -3.58
C TYR A 171 8.31 -7.21 -3.10
N SER A 172 7.03 -7.11 -3.37
CA SER A 172 6.07 -8.19 -3.13
C SER A 172 5.15 -8.31 -4.33
N ALA A 173 4.81 -9.54 -4.70
CA ALA A 173 3.87 -9.79 -5.77
C ALA A 173 2.99 -11.00 -5.46
N ARG A 174 1.77 -10.97 -5.97
CA ARG A 174 0.77 -12.03 -5.88
C ARG A 174 0.20 -12.27 -7.27
N ALA A 175 0.32 -13.50 -7.75
CA ALA A 175 -0.24 -13.93 -9.02
C ALA A 175 -1.26 -15.05 -8.76
N ASN A 176 -2.53 -14.77 -9.03
CA ASN A 176 -3.62 -15.73 -8.93
C ASN A 176 -4.05 -16.14 -10.33
N SER A 177 -3.92 -17.42 -10.64
CA SER A 177 -4.37 -17.99 -11.90
C SER A 177 -5.33 -19.15 -11.70
N LEU A 178 -6.12 -19.41 -12.74
CA LEU A 178 -6.99 -20.57 -12.85
C LEU A 178 -6.36 -21.55 -13.84
N ILE A 179 -6.28 -22.82 -13.47
CA ILE A 179 -5.93 -23.91 -14.36
C ILE A 179 -7.23 -24.37 -15.02
N ASP A 180 -7.35 -24.14 -16.33
CA ASP A 180 -8.56 -24.53 -17.06
C ASP A 180 -8.57 -26.08 -17.21
N GLU A 181 -9.73 -26.69 -16.97
CA GLU A 181 -9.95 -28.14 -17.05
C GLU A 181 -11.05 -28.41 -18.09
N PRO A 182 -11.02 -29.55 -18.81
CA PRO A 182 -12.07 -29.92 -19.75
C PRO A 182 -13.39 -30.22 -19.02
N GLU A 183 -14.49 -30.21 -19.78
CA GLU A 183 -15.83 -30.52 -19.27
C GLU A 183 -15.97 -32.00 -18.85
N GLY A 184 -16.97 -32.30 -18.00
CA GLY A 184 -17.33 -33.68 -17.65
C GLY A 184 -16.34 -34.42 -16.75
N GLU A 185 -16.29 -35.76 -16.85
CA GLU A 185 -15.27 -36.56 -16.16
C GLU A 185 -13.90 -36.44 -16.84
N ILE A 186 -12.85 -36.69 -16.07
CA ILE A 186 -11.49 -36.44 -16.52
C ILE A 186 -10.98 -37.70 -17.22
N SER A 187 -11.04 -37.67 -18.55
CA SER A 187 -10.38 -38.63 -19.43
C SER A 187 -8.86 -38.49 -19.36
N ASP A 188 -8.14 -39.47 -19.92
CA ASP A 188 -6.67 -39.39 -20.03
C ASP A 188 -6.21 -38.19 -20.88
N GLU A 189 -6.93 -37.86 -21.95
CA GLU A 189 -6.72 -36.63 -22.73
C GLU A 189 -6.88 -35.38 -21.86
N GLY A 190 -7.88 -35.37 -20.97
CA GLY A 190 -8.09 -34.26 -20.05
C GLY A 190 -6.96 -34.06 -19.05
N ARG A 191 -6.26 -35.13 -18.65
CA ARG A 191 -5.07 -35.03 -17.77
C ARG A 191 -3.91 -34.34 -18.48
N GLN A 192 -3.74 -34.57 -19.78
CA GLN A 192 -2.71 -33.90 -20.57
C GLN A 192 -2.98 -32.39 -20.65
N ILE A 193 -4.23 -31.99 -20.93
CA ILE A 193 -4.64 -30.58 -20.96
C ILE A 193 -4.36 -29.89 -19.61
N ILE A 194 -4.73 -30.55 -18.50
CA ILE A 194 -4.49 -30.04 -17.15
C ILE A 194 -2.98 -29.84 -16.92
N PHE A 195 -2.15 -30.79 -17.34
CA PHE A 195 -0.70 -30.70 -17.17
C PHE A 195 -0.08 -29.57 -18.01
N GLU A 196 -0.52 -29.41 -19.26
CA GLU A 196 -0.10 -28.30 -20.14
C GLU A 196 -0.50 -26.93 -19.57
N ASN A 197 -1.73 -26.82 -19.05
CA ASN A 197 -2.20 -25.62 -18.36
C ASN A 197 -1.42 -25.36 -17.07
N LEU A 198 -1.04 -26.40 -16.33
CA LEU A 198 -0.21 -26.26 -15.14
C LEU A 198 1.21 -25.78 -15.50
N LYS A 199 1.79 -26.28 -16.60
CA LYS A 199 3.12 -25.88 -17.10
C LYS A 199 3.15 -24.44 -17.59
N SER A 200 2.05 -23.94 -18.16
CA SER A 200 1.88 -22.52 -18.53
C SER A 200 1.47 -21.64 -17.33
N PHE A 201 1.40 -22.21 -16.12
CA PHE A 201 0.94 -21.58 -14.90
C PHE A 201 -0.53 -21.11 -14.90
N GLY A 202 -1.32 -21.62 -15.83
CA GLY A 202 -2.73 -21.30 -16.00
C GLY A 202 -3.01 -19.88 -16.44
N ARG A 203 -4.29 -19.60 -16.64
CA ARG A 203 -4.78 -18.31 -17.07
C ARG A 203 -4.81 -17.34 -15.89
N MET A 204 -4.06 -16.23 -16.01
CA MET A 204 -4.01 -15.20 -14.97
C MET A 204 -5.39 -14.58 -14.76
N LYS A 205 -5.84 -14.51 -13.50
CA LYS A 205 -7.09 -13.82 -13.12
C LYS A 205 -6.80 -12.51 -12.39
N ARG A 206 -5.73 -12.48 -11.61
CA ARG A 206 -5.32 -11.29 -10.87
C ARG A 206 -3.81 -11.29 -10.62
N PHE A 207 -3.19 -10.14 -10.79
CA PHE A 207 -1.81 -9.91 -10.45
C PHE A 207 -1.69 -8.61 -9.66
N ASP A 208 -1.15 -8.67 -8.45
CA ASP A 208 -0.85 -7.49 -7.65
C ASP A 208 0.65 -7.47 -7.36
N GLN A 209 1.27 -6.30 -7.44
CA GLN A 209 2.64 -6.09 -6.98
C GLN A 209 2.77 -4.79 -6.20
N THR A 210 3.72 -4.76 -5.29
CA THR A 210 4.11 -3.57 -4.53
C THR A 210 5.62 -3.48 -4.47
N ILE A 211 6.16 -2.33 -4.87
CA ILE A 211 7.57 -1.96 -4.78
C ILE A 211 7.67 -0.83 -3.74
N GLY A 212 8.43 -1.05 -2.68
CA GLY A 212 8.74 -0.05 -1.67
C GLY A 212 10.23 0.28 -1.65
N ALA A 213 10.53 1.55 -1.43
CA ALA A 213 11.85 2.05 -1.13
C ALA A 213 11.76 2.92 0.12
N ASN A 214 12.44 2.52 1.19
CA ASN A 214 12.53 3.28 2.42
C ASN A 214 13.94 3.85 2.53
N PHE A 215 14.03 5.18 2.54
CA PHE A 215 15.28 5.93 2.61
C PHE A 215 15.30 6.82 3.85
N ARG A 216 16.17 6.49 4.80
CA ARG A 216 16.51 7.34 5.93
C ARG A 216 17.66 8.26 5.55
N ILE A 217 17.41 9.56 5.50
CA ILE A 217 18.44 10.54 5.17
C ILE A 217 19.42 10.62 6.36
N PRO A 218 20.72 10.34 6.18
CA PRO A 218 21.70 10.27 7.27
C PRO A 218 22.15 11.67 7.73
N LEU A 219 21.20 12.53 8.11
CA LEU A 219 21.44 13.88 8.62
C LEU A 219 22.15 13.88 9.98
N ASP A 220 22.03 12.78 10.72
CA ASP A 220 22.72 12.50 11.98
C ASP A 220 24.24 12.42 11.84
N LYS A 221 24.74 12.14 10.63
CA LYS A 221 26.18 12.07 10.35
C LYS A 221 26.81 13.42 10.06
N ILE A 222 26.02 14.46 9.80
CA ILE A 222 26.53 15.79 9.48
C ILE A 222 26.38 16.68 10.74
N PRO A 223 27.48 17.25 11.28
CA PRO A 223 27.44 17.98 12.55
C PRO A 223 26.46 19.17 12.61
N ILE A 224 26.11 19.78 11.47
CA ILE A 224 25.18 20.91 11.42
C ILE A 224 23.70 20.48 11.36
N THR A 225 23.40 19.21 11.04
CA THR A 225 22.02 18.70 10.87
C THR A 225 21.67 17.53 11.80
N ASP A 226 22.52 17.17 12.75
CA ASP A 226 22.29 16.03 13.68
C ASP A 226 21.08 16.18 14.64
N TRP A 227 20.48 17.36 14.66
CA TRP A 227 19.24 17.68 15.35
C TRP A 227 18.00 17.42 14.48
N MET A 228 18.20 17.03 13.22
CA MET A 228 17.16 16.70 12.25
C MET A 228 17.18 15.20 11.95
N ASN A 229 16.00 14.60 11.87
CA ASN A 229 15.80 13.28 11.29
C ASN A 229 14.84 13.43 10.11
N ALA A 230 15.13 12.75 9.01
CA ALA A 230 14.25 12.73 7.85
C ALA A 230 14.18 11.31 7.28
N ASP A 231 12.97 10.77 7.19
CA ASP A 231 12.68 9.47 6.61
C ASP A 231 11.74 9.69 5.41
N MET A 232 12.12 9.16 4.25
CA MET A 232 11.34 9.19 3.03
C MET A 232 10.96 7.76 2.64
N ARG A 233 9.68 7.53 2.39
CA ARG A 233 9.15 6.25 1.92
C ARG A 233 8.47 6.47 0.58
N TYR A 234 8.91 5.72 -0.42
CA TYR A 234 8.30 5.65 -1.73
C TYR A 234 7.70 4.26 -1.91
N SER A 235 6.40 4.16 -2.13
CA SER A 235 5.70 2.89 -2.24
C SER A 235 4.79 2.94 -3.45
N VAL A 236 4.95 1.99 -4.36
CA VAL A 236 4.19 1.89 -5.59
C VAL A 236 3.50 0.55 -5.64
N GLY A 237 2.22 0.54 -5.99
CA GLY A 237 1.44 -0.66 -6.23
C GLY A 237 0.95 -0.72 -7.66
N TYR A 238 0.99 -1.89 -8.27
CA TYR A 238 0.33 -2.17 -9.54
C TYR A 238 -0.60 -3.37 -9.38
N SER A 239 -1.82 -3.25 -9.88
CA SER A 239 -2.83 -4.30 -9.86
C SER A 239 -3.38 -4.50 -11.26
N TRP A 240 -3.47 -5.74 -11.70
CA TRP A 240 -4.13 -6.15 -12.94
C TRP A 240 -5.21 -7.16 -12.58
N ASN A 241 -6.41 -6.94 -13.07
CA ASN A 241 -7.56 -7.82 -12.89
C ASN A 241 -8.11 -8.22 -14.26
N SER A 242 -8.26 -9.52 -14.48
CA SER A 242 -8.83 -10.06 -15.70
C SER A 242 -10.32 -9.77 -15.81
N GLY A 243 -10.79 -9.53 -17.04
CA GLY A 243 -12.23 -9.51 -17.34
C GLY A 243 -12.91 -10.87 -17.12
N ALA A 244 -14.24 -10.89 -17.22
CA ALA A 244 -15.02 -12.12 -17.23
C ALA A 244 -14.82 -12.90 -18.55
N VAL A 245 -14.79 -14.23 -18.48
CA VAL A 245 -14.66 -15.08 -19.68
C VAL A 245 -15.81 -14.78 -20.64
N GLY A 246 -15.52 -14.66 -21.94
CA GLY A 246 -16.48 -14.27 -22.98
C GLY A 246 -16.72 -12.76 -23.11
N GLN A 247 -16.24 -11.94 -22.17
CA GLN A 247 -16.32 -10.48 -22.22
C GLN A 247 -14.93 -9.80 -22.18
N ILE A 248 -13.84 -10.58 -22.10
CA ILE A 248 -12.47 -10.03 -22.08
C ILE A 248 -12.14 -9.33 -23.40
N ASP A 249 -12.56 -9.89 -24.54
CA ASP A 249 -12.25 -9.31 -25.85
C ASP A 249 -13.01 -7.99 -26.11
N THR A 250 -14.14 -7.80 -25.43
CA THR A 250 -15.01 -6.62 -25.57
C THR A 250 -14.76 -5.57 -24.48
N LEU A 251 -14.60 -5.97 -23.21
CA LEU A 251 -14.47 -5.06 -22.07
C LEU A 251 -13.03 -4.90 -21.56
N GLY A 252 -12.14 -5.80 -21.98
CA GLY A 252 -10.74 -5.81 -21.57
C GLY A 252 -10.53 -6.15 -20.09
N ASN A 253 -9.26 -6.14 -19.71
CA ASN A 253 -8.81 -6.24 -18.32
C ASN A 253 -8.76 -4.84 -17.69
N ARG A 254 -8.58 -4.76 -16.38
CA ARG A 254 -8.44 -3.49 -15.66
C ARG A 254 -7.08 -3.44 -14.98
N ILE A 255 -6.34 -2.36 -15.22
CA ILE A 255 -5.11 -2.07 -14.51
C ILE A 255 -5.28 -0.89 -13.56
N GLU A 256 -4.59 -0.96 -12.43
CA GLU A 256 -4.51 0.11 -11.45
C GLU A 256 -3.05 0.35 -11.10
N ASN A 257 -2.67 1.61 -11.03
CA ASN A 257 -1.43 2.03 -10.43
C ASN A 257 -1.72 2.86 -9.18
N LYS A 258 -0.94 2.68 -8.13
CA LYS A 258 -1.01 3.43 -6.87
C LYS A 258 0.39 3.91 -6.52
N ARG A 259 0.55 5.17 -6.16
CA ARG A 259 1.82 5.74 -5.68
C ARG A 259 1.59 6.39 -4.33
N THR A 260 2.45 6.10 -3.37
CA THR A 260 2.48 6.74 -2.06
C THR A 260 3.87 7.24 -1.78
N ILE A 261 4.00 8.55 -1.58
CA ILE A 261 5.24 9.21 -1.17
C ILE A 261 4.98 9.79 0.21
N THR A 262 5.68 9.28 1.22
CA THR A 262 5.57 9.77 2.59
C THR A 262 6.93 10.26 3.06
N THR A 263 7.01 11.54 3.41
CA THR A 263 8.20 12.16 3.98
C THR A 263 7.89 12.59 5.40
N THR A 264 8.64 12.07 6.36
CA THR A 264 8.54 12.45 7.77
C THR A 264 9.83 13.13 8.18
N GLY A 265 9.73 14.38 8.64
CA GLY A 265 10.82 15.15 9.23
C GLY A 265 10.57 15.35 10.72
N LYS A 266 11.61 15.19 11.53
CA LYS A 266 11.60 15.51 12.95
C LYS A 266 12.76 16.44 13.27
N PHE A 267 12.43 17.60 13.80
CA PHE A 267 13.36 18.64 14.20
C PHE A 267 13.39 18.70 15.74
N ASP A 268 14.52 18.32 16.32
CA ASP A 268 14.78 18.38 17.76
C ASP A 268 15.53 19.69 18.08
N LEU A 269 14.77 20.76 18.32
CA LEU A 269 15.35 22.08 18.52
C LEU A 269 16.10 22.17 19.84
N VAL A 270 15.79 21.32 20.83
CA VAL A 270 16.58 21.22 22.07
C VAL A 270 18.01 20.81 21.78
N LYS A 271 18.22 19.84 20.87
CA LYS A 271 19.57 19.48 20.41
C LYS A 271 20.24 20.64 19.67
N LEU A 272 19.52 21.33 18.80
CA LEU A 272 20.02 22.51 18.08
C LEU A 272 20.50 23.61 19.05
N TYR A 273 19.66 23.99 20.02
CA TYR A 273 20.01 25.00 21.02
C TYR A 273 21.20 24.58 21.86
N ASN A 274 21.29 23.29 22.23
CA ASN A 274 22.38 22.77 23.04
C ASN A 274 23.75 22.76 22.31
N LYS A 275 23.79 22.97 20.99
CA LYS A 275 25.05 23.17 20.25
C LYS A 275 25.72 24.49 20.58
N VAL A 276 24.95 25.55 20.85
CA VAL A 276 25.49 26.86 21.22
C VAL A 276 25.74 26.85 22.74
N PRO A 277 27.00 26.97 23.21
CA PRO A 277 27.31 26.84 24.64
C PRO A 277 26.53 27.81 25.54
N TYR A 278 26.26 29.02 25.05
CA TYR A 278 25.46 30.02 25.76
C TYR A 278 24.00 29.59 25.92
N LEU A 279 23.36 29.08 24.86
CA LEU A 279 21.99 28.57 24.90
C LEU A 279 21.86 27.30 25.75
N LYS A 280 22.86 26.40 25.69
CA LYS A 280 22.94 25.22 26.55
C LYS A 280 22.91 25.59 28.04
N LYS A 281 23.64 26.63 28.46
CA LYS A 281 23.63 27.12 29.85
C LYS A 281 22.25 27.66 30.27
N ILE A 282 21.49 28.24 29.34
CA ILE A 282 20.15 28.76 29.60
C ILE A 282 19.10 27.63 29.67
N ASN A 283 19.26 26.61 28.84
CA ASN A 283 18.34 25.47 28.72
C ASN A 283 18.57 24.38 29.78
N SER A 284 19.81 24.21 30.24
CA SER A 284 20.12 23.25 31.29
C SER A 284 19.59 23.75 32.63
N PRO A 285 18.84 22.93 33.40
CA PRO A 285 18.43 23.33 34.73
C PRO A 285 19.69 23.65 35.57
N PRO A 286 19.66 24.68 36.44
CA PRO A 286 20.76 24.95 37.33
C PRO A 286 21.02 23.68 38.13
N ARG A 287 22.22 23.10 37.99
CA ARG A 287 22.65 21.96 38.79
C ARG A 287 22.46 22.36 40.24
N ARG A 288 21.47 21.76 40.92
CA ARG A 288 21.41 21.81 42.38
C ARG A 288 22.69 21.13 42.85
N SER A 289 23.67 21.92 43.27
CA SER A 289 24.83 21.40 43.95
C SER A 289 24.32 20.77 45.25
N SER A 290 24.18 19.46 45.26
CA SER A 290 24.17 18.71 46.51
C SER A 290 25.58 18.79 47.09
N SER A 291 25.92 19.92 47.72
CA SER A 291 27.17 20.07 48.45
C SER A 291 26.90 19.90 49.94
N ARG A 292 26.78 18.64 50.36
CA ARG A 292 27.29 18.24 51.68
C ARG A 292 28.79 17.96 51.52
N SER A 293 29.59 19.01 51.49
CA SER A 293 30.99 18.97 51.95
C SER A 293 31.54 20.39 51.96
N ARG A 294 31.81 20.89 53.17
CA ARG A 294 32.52 22.15 53.43
C ARG A 294 34.03 21.89 53.29
N ARG A 295 34.67 22.56 52.34
CA ARG A 295 36.04 23.06 52.49
C ARG A 295 36.25 24.24 51.54
N PRO A 296 36.63 25.43 52.03
CA PRO A 296 36.89 26.57 51.18
C PRO A 296 38.32 26.50 50.67
N THR A 297 38.52 26.65 49.37
CA THR A 297 39.80 27.12 48.84
C THR A 297 39.49 28.02 47.65
N SER A 298 39.95 29.25 47.81
CA SER A 298 39.67 30.40 46.98
C SER A 298 40.43 30.30 45.66
N ALA A 299 39.71 30.48 44.55
CA ALA A 299 40.24 31.11 43.35
C ALA A 299 39.06 31.81 42.66
N GLN A 300 38.99 33.13 42.86
CA GLN A 300 38.15 34.02 42.09
C GLN A 300 38.63 34.00 40.64
N ASP A 301 37.70 33.69 39.73
CA ASP A 301 37.76 34.22 38.39
C ASP A 301 36.36 34.77 38.04
N THR A 302 36.11 35.97 38.55
CA THR A 302 34.89 36.74 38.31
C THR A 302 35.02 37.47 36.98
N VAL A 303 34.81 36.76 35.87
CA VAL A 303 34.32 37.40 34.65
C VAL A 303 32.80 37.42 34.73
N VAL A 304 32.26 38.46 35.38
CA VAL A 304 30.83 38.79 35.30
C VAL A 304 30.56 39.23 33.87
N GLN A 305 30.26 38.27 32.98
CA GLN A 305 29.71 38.60 31.68
C GLN A 305 28.45 39.41 31.91
N LYS A 306 28.43 40.60 31.33
CA LYS A 306 27.33 41.57 31.34
C LYS A 306 26.10 40.90 30.71
N ASP A 307 25.35 40.17 31.54
CA ASP A 307 24.26 39.27 31.13
C ASP A 307 23.03 40.14 30.86
N ASN A 308 22.79 40.47 29.59
CA ASN A 308 21.62 41.25 29.19
C ASN A 308 20.35 40.42 29.50
N LYS A 309 19.67 40.76 30.61
CA LYS A 309 18.41 40.11 31.02
C LYS A 309 17.36 40.10 29.90
N ALA A 310 17.31 41.15 29.09
CA ALA A 310 16.45 41.25 27.91
C ALA A 310 16.82 40.22 26.82
N LEU A 311 18.11 40.10 26.49
CA LEU A 311 18.60 39.10 25.53
C LEU A 311 18.32 37.68 26.02
N LYS A 312 18.54 37.40 27.31
CA LYS A 312 18.22 36.10 27.93
C LYS A 312 16.73 35.78 27.88
N GLY A 313 15.87 36.78 28.05
CA GLY A 313 14.41 36.66 27.89
C GLY A 313 14.02 36.32 26.46
N LEU A 314 14.54 37.05 25.47
CA LEU A 314 14.30 36.79 24.05
C LEU A 314 14.80 35.42 23.61
N LEU A 315 16.00 35.02 24.04
CA LEU A 315 16.55 33.69 23.75
C LEU A 315 15.71 32.58 24.39
N ARG A 316 15.24 32.76 25.63
CA ARG A 316 14.29 31.82 26.25
C ARG A 316 12.99 31.72 25.48
N PHE A 317 12.49 32.84 24.95
CA PHE A 317 11.31 32.87 24.10
C PHE A 317 11.48 32.09 22.81
N MET A 318 12.60 32.26 22.11
CA MET A 318 12.90 31.43 20.93
C MET A 318 13.09 29.95 21.28
N MET A 319 13.68 29.65 22.45
CA MET A 319 13.88 28.28 22.92
C MET A 319 12.62 27.58 23.47
N MET A 320 11.47 28.27 23.49
CA MET A 320 10.20 27.66 23.91
C MET A 320 9.80 26.54 22.97
N VAL A 321 10.07 26.67 21.66
CA VAL A 321 9.77 25.62 20.70
C VAL A 321 10.77 24.48 20.90
N ARG A 322 10.29 23.33 21.38
CA ARG A 322 11.11 22.17 21.73
C ARG A 322 11.34 21.25 20.54
N SER A 323 10.27 20.98 19.79
CA SER A 323 10.32 20.08 18.66
C SER A 323 9.26 20.42 17.63
N VAL A 324 9.57 20.12 16.37
CA VAL A 324 8.63 20.22 15.25
C VAL A 324 8.68 18.90 14.51
N ASN A 325 7.53 18.26 14.31
CA ASN A 325 7.39 17.09 13.46
C ASN A 325 6.58 17.49 12.24
N VAL A 326 7.09 17.18 11.05
CA VAL A 326 6.44 17.45 9.77
C VAL A 326 6.21 16.11 9.09
N SER A 327 4.97 15.82 8.72
CA SER A 327 4.61 14.67 7.91
C SER A 327 3.96 15.18 6.62
N TYR A 328 4.54 14.84 5.49
CA TYR A 328 4.00 15.14 4.17
C TYR A 328 3.76 13.84 3.42
N GLY A 329 2.54 13.65 2.92
CA GLY A 329 2.11 12.46 2.22
C GLY A 329 1.41 12.82 0.92
N ILE A 330 1.84 12.23 -0.18
CA ILE A 330 1.10 12.23 -1.44
C ILE A 330 0.67 10.80 -1.72
N LYS A 331 -0.63 10.59 -1.94
CA LYS A 331 -1.20 9.31 -2.38
C LYS A 331 -1.90 9.54 -3.70
N ASP A 332 -1.38 8.95 -4.75
CA ASP A 332 -1.99 8.98 -6.06
C ASP A 332 -2.47 7.58 -6.46
N GLY A 333 -3.47 7.53 -7.33
CA GLY A 333 -3.88 6.30 -7.97
C GLY A 333 -4.54 6.54 -9.31
N THR A 334 -4.17 5.74 -10.31
CA THR A 334 -4.71 5.77 -11.66
C THR A 334 -5.35 4.43 -11.97
N VAL A 335 -6.57 4.43 -12.51
CA VAL A 335 -7.31 3.23 -12.95
C VAL A 335 -7.56 3.33 -14.44
N LEU A 336 -7.06 2.35 -15.19
CA LEU A 336 -7.25 2.23 -16.62
C LEU A 336 -8.02 0.91 -16.92
N PRO A 337 -9.33 0.99 -17.19
CA PRO A 337 -10.12 -0.15 -17.66
C PRO A 337 -9.81 -0.44 -19.14
N GLY A 338 -10.31 -1.55 -19.71
CA GLY A 338 -10.19 -1.80 -21.16
C GLY A 338 -8.82 -2.28 -21.64
N PHE A 339 -7.92 -2.70 -20.76
CA PHE A 339 -6.57 -3.12 -21.09
C PHE A 339 -6.52 -4.55 -21.67
N LYS A 340 -5.99 -4.73 -22.87
CA LYS A 340 -5.99 -6.01 -23.60
C LYS A 340 -4.93 -7.00 -23.14
N LYS A 341 -3.76 -6.52 -22.71
CA LYS A 341 -2.58 -7.38 -22.43
C LYS A 341 -2.69 -8.07 -21.06
N SER A 342 -1.98 -9.18 -20.93
CA SER A 342 -1.86 -9.96 -19.68
C SER A 342 -0.47 -9.78 -19.06
N PRO A 343 -0.37 -9.68 -17.73
CA PRO A 343 0.90 -9.53 -17.05
C PRO A 343 1.66 -10.86 -17.06
N TYR A 344 2.96 -10.75 -17.27
CA TYR A 344 3.94 -11.82 -17.16
C TYR A 344 4.87 -11.53 -15.96
N LEU A 345 6.09 -11.04 -16.20
CA LEU A 345 7.07 -10.81 -15.16
C LEU A 345 7.06 -9.34 -14.70
N LEU A 346 7.14 -9.10 -13.39
CA LEU A 346 7.11 -7.75 -12.78
C LEU A 346 5.90 -6.91 -13.24
N GLY A 347 4.79 -7.53 -13.62
CA GLY A 347 3.58 -6.87 -14.13
C GLY A 347 3.63 -6.38 -15.57
N MET A 348 4.77 -6.54 -16.26
CA MET A 348 4.93 -6.25 -17.69
C MET A 348 4.36 -7.38 -18.55
N ASP A 349 3.96 -7.08 -19.78
CA ASP A 349 3.57 -8.10 -20.75
C ASP A 349 4.77 -8.92 -21.27
N THR A 350 4.49 -9.94 -22.08
CA THR A 350 5.52 -10.84 -22.64
C THR A 350 6.51 -10.10 -23.58
N SER A 351 6.07 -9.01 -24.21
CA SER A 351 6.91 -8.13 -25.04
C SER A 351 7.67 -7.07 -24.25
N TRP A 352 7.50 -6.99 -22.92
CA TRP A 352 8.09 -5.96 -22.05
C TRP A 352 7.76 -4.52 -22.49
N ALA A 353 6.62 -4.31 -23.14
CA ALA A 353 6.20 -3.00 -23.65
C ALA A 353 5.06 -2.41 -22.82
N ALA A 354 4.00 -3.19 -22.56
CA ALA A 354 2.80 -2.74 -21.86
C ALA A 354 2.82 -3.16 -20.38
N PRO A 355 2.27 -2.35 -19.45
CA PRO A 355 1.80 -0.96 -19.59
C PRO A 355 2.94 0.08 -19.54
N GLY A 356 4.20 -0.37 -19.55
CA GLY A 356 5.39 0.46 -19.47
C GLY A 356 5.97 0.52 -18.05
N VAL A 357 7.30 0.56 -17.98
CA VAL A 357 8.03 0.60 -16.69
C VAL A 357 7.61 1.82 -15.85
N ASN A 358 7.37 2.97 -16.49
CA ASN A 358 6.91 4.17 -15.81
C ASN A 358 5.58 3.97 -15.10
N PHE A 359 4.61 3.34 -15.77
CA PHE A 359 3.31 3.04 -15.16
C PHE A 359 3.47 2.05 -14.02
N ILE A 360 4.32 1.03 -14.14
CA ILE A 360 4.58 0.07 -13.06
C ILE A 360 5.29 0.71 -11.87
N LEU A 361 6.22 1.64 -12.13
CA LEU A 361 6.94 2.42 -11.12
C LEU A 361 6.16 3.61 -10.60
N GLY A 362 4.86 3.75 -10.89
CA GLY A 362 4.03 4.72 -10.15
C GLY A 362 3.77 6.02 -10.89
N SER A 363 4.10 6.13 -12.17
CA SER A 363 3.74 7.30 -12.97
C SER A 363 2.22 7.49 -12.96
N GLN A 364 1.80 8.72 -12.73
CA GLN A 364 0.39 9.15 -12.71
C GLN A 364 0.07 10.02 -13.91
N ASP A 365 0.87 9.89 -14.96
CA ASP A 365 0.69 10.65 -16.18
C ASP A 365 -0.69 10.30 -16.79
N PRO A 366 -1.59 11.29 -16.96
CA PRO A 366 -2.88 11.07 -17.60
C PRO A 366 -2.73 10.62 -19.07
N ASP A 367 -1.58 10.86 -19.71
CA ASP A 367 -1.33 10.52 -21.13
C ASP A 367 -1.11 9.03 -21.39
N ILE A 368 -1.07 8.21 -20.32
CA ILE A 368 -1.06 6.74 -20.45
C ILE A 368 -2.23 6.23 -21.27
N ARG A 369 -3.38 6.93 -21.27
CA ARG A 369 -4.55 6.59 -22.06
C ARG A 369 -4.27 6.71 -23.57
N HIS A 370 -3.67 7.81 -23.97
CA HIS A 370 -3.28 8.07 -25.36
C HIS A 370 -2.19 7.08 -25.79
N THR A 371 -1.15 6.93 -24.97
CA THR A 371 -0.06 5.97 -25.22
C THR A 371 -0.58 4.53 -25.33
N ALA A 372 -1.52 4.13 -24.48
CA ALA A 372 -2.12 2.80 -24.52
C ALA A 372 -3.03 2.61 -25.75
N SER A 373 -3.70 3.66 -26.21
CA SER A 373 -4.50 3.62 -27.45
C SER A 373 -3.61 3.50 -28.68
N GLU A 374 -2.60 4.35 -28.81
CA GLU A 374 -1.65 4.39 -29.94
C GLU A 374 -0.89 3.06 -30.10
N ASN A 375 -0.49 2.45 -28.98
CA ASN A 375 0.21 1.17 -29.00
C ASN A 375 -0.72 -0.06 -29.09
N GLY A 376 -2.03 0.14 -29.24
CA GLY A 376 -3.02 -0.94 -29.36
C GLY A 376 -3.14 -1.82 -28.11
N TRP A 377 -2.93 -1.23 -26.93
CA TRP A 377 -3.05 -1.92 -25.64
C TRP A 377 -4.48 -1.91 -25.08
N LEU A 378 -5.38 -1.13 -25.68
CA LEU A 378 -6.78 -1.02 -25.27
C LEU A 378 -7.70 -1.83 -26.18
N VAL A 379 -8.86 -2.24 -25.64
CA VAL A 379 -9.92 -2.88 -26.41
C VAL A 379 -10.68 -1.85 -27.23
N ASN A 380 -11.01 -2.20 -28.47
CA ASN A 380 -11.79 -1.34 -29.35
C ASN A 380 -13.28 -1.65 -29.19
N ASN A 381 -13.92 -0.98 -28.23
CA ASN A 381 -15.34 -1.16 -27.97
C ASN A 381 -16.03 0.19 -27.69
N PRO A 382 -16.94 0.64 -28.59
CA PRO A 382 -17.69 1.89 -28.39
C PRO A 382 -18.70 1.81 -27.24
N ALA A 383 -19.02 0.61 -26.74
CA ALA A 383 -19.92 0.41 -25.60
C ALA A 383 -19.20 0.40 -24.23
N LEU A 384 -17.89 0.67 -24.17
CA LEU A 384 -17.18 0.72 -22.89
C LEU A 384 -17.70 1.89 -22.03
N THR A 385 -18.19 1.58 -20.83
CA THR A 385 -18.76 2.55 -19.87
C THR A 385 -17.90 2.74 -18.62
N ASN A 386 -16.87 1.91 -18.44
CA ASN A 386 -15.98 2.00 -17.29
C ASN A 386 -15.12 3.27 -17.40
N PRO A 387 -15.19 4.20 -16.44
CA PRO A 387 -14.43 5.44 -16.52
C PRO A 387 -12.95 5.21 -16.18
N PHE A 388 -12.08 5.93 -16.86
CA PHE A 388 -10.75 6.21 -16.35
C PHE A 388 -10.89 7.08 -15.10
N ARG A 389 -10.09 6.79 -14.07
CA ARG A 389 -10.11 7.56 -12.83
C ARG A 389 -8.70 7.84 -12.34
N GLN A 390 -8.49 9.05 -11.85
CA GLN A 390 -7.30 9.44 -11.11
C GLN A 390 -7.68 10.03 -9.78
N LEU A 391 -7.08 9.53 -8.71
CA LEU A 391 -7.23 10.03 -7.36
C LEU A 391 -5.88 10.60 -6.92
N GLN A 392 -5.90 11.78 -6.31
CA GLN A 392 -4.75 12.37 -5.63
C GLN A 392 -5.19 12.89 -4.27
N THR A 393 -4.51 12.43 -3.23
CA THR A 393 -4.64 12.94 -1.86
C THR A 393 -3.31 13.49 -1.41
N ILE A 394 -3.29 14.75 -0.99
CA ILE A 394 -2.12 15.44 -0.43
C ILE A 394 -2.44 15.73 1.02
N ASP A 395 -1.68 15.11 1.92
CA ASP A 395 -1.78 15.29 3.36
C ASP A 395 -0.51 15.99 3.88
N LEU A 396 -0.67 17.08 4.61
CA LEU A 396 0.38 17.76 5.34
C LEU A 396 -0.05 17.85 6.81
N GLY A 397 0.80 17.35 7.68
CA GLY A 397 0.67 17.46 9.12
C GLY A 397 1.91 18.11 9.72
N ILE A 398 1.72 19.13 10.55
CA ILE A 398 2.79 19.77 11.29
C ILE A 398 2.39 19.75 12.76
N LYS A 399 3.27 19.22 13.60
CA LYS A 399 3.08 19.14 15.05
C LYS A 399 4.23 19.84 15.75
N GLY A 400 3.95 20.99 16.36
CA GLY A 400 4.90 21.73 17.18
C GLY A 400 4.65 21.49 18.67
N THR A 401 5.72 21.29 19.45
CA THR A 401 5.64 21.33 20.91
C THR A 401 6.33 22.58 21.41
N ILE A 402 5.60 23.42 22.14
CA ILE A 402 6.08 24.65 22.74
C ILE A 402 5.98 24.52 24.26
N GLU A 403 7.05 24.87 24.96
CA GLU A 403 7.13 24.87 26.42
C GLU A 403 7.56 26.27 26.89
N PRO A 404 6.61 27.22 27.07
CA PRO A 404 6.92 28.59 27.46
C PRO A 404 7.54 28.70 28.86
N MET A 405 7.07 27.89 29.79
CA MET A 405 7.56 27.79 31.16
C MET A 405 7.57 26.34 31.60
N LYS A 406 8.36 26.03 32.64
CA LYS A 406 8.43 24.68 33.19
C LYS A 406 7.02 24.22 33.58
N ASP A 407 6.72 22.96 33.28
CA ASP A 407 5.43 22.31 33.59
C ASP A 407 4.23 22.85 32.78
N PHE A 408 4.45 23.74 31.79
CA PHE A 408 3.43 24.21 30.86
C PHE A 408 3.81 23.88 29.41
N LYS A 409 3.04 22.97 28.79
CA LYS A 409 3.28 22.48 27.43
C LYS A 409 2.08 22.79 26.55
N ILE A 410 2.35 23.41 25.41
CA ILE A 410 1.38 23.65 24.34
C ILE A 410 1.75 22.76 23.16
N GLN A 411 0.80 21.99 22.66
CA GLN A 411 0.93 21.26 21.41
C GLN A 411 0.11 21.97 20.34
N ILE A 412 0.76 22.29 19.22
CA ILE A 412 0.11 22.89 18.06
C ILE A 412 0.07 21.84 16.96
N ASP A 413 -1.12 21.46 16.54
CA ASP A 413 -1.35 20.57 15.42
C ASP A 413 -1.94 21.37 14.25
N MET A 414 -1.22 21.44 13.13
CA MET A 414 -1.70 21.98 11.87
C MET A 414 -1.85 20.84 10.87
N LYS A 415 -2.98 20.82 10.17
CA LYS A 415 -3.29 19.81 9.16
C LYS A 415 -3.80 20.50 7.89
N LYS A 416 -3.40 19.98 6.75
CA LYS A 416 -3.95 20.31 5.44
C LYS A 416 -4.14 19.01 4.68
N SER A 417 -5.35 18.75 4.23
CA SER A 417 -5.68 17.60 3.40
C SER A 417 -6.43 18.08 2.16
N LYS A 418 -5.95 17.69 0.98
CA LYS A 418 -6.60 17.97 -0.30
C LYS A 418 -6.77 16.66 -1.02
N THR A 419 -8.01 16.32 -1.36
CA THR A 419 -8.31 15.18 -2.23
C THR A 419 -8.90 15.69 -3.53
N ALA A 420 -8.44 15.15 -4.65
CA ALA A 420 -8.99 15.40 -5.97
C ALA A 420 -9.19 14.07 -6.68
N GLN A 421 -10.37 13.88 -7.26
CA GLN A 421 -10.72 12.75 -8.10
C GLN A 421 -11.10 13.28 -9.48
N TYR A 422 -10.32 12.90 -10.48
CA TYR A 422 -10.64 13.09 -11.87
C TYR A 422 -11.27 11.80 -12.42
N GLN A 423 -12.31 11.93 -13.23
CA GLN A 423 -12.87 10.82 -13.98
C GLN A 423 -13.32 11.27 -15.36
N GLU A 424 -13.25 10.35 -16.31
CA GLU A 424 -13.82 10.52 -17.64
C GLU A 424 -14.14 9.15 -18.22
N ILE A 425 -15.02 9.10 -19.20
CA ILE A 425 -15.19 7.92 -20.03
C ILE A 425 -14.40 8.15 -21.30
N TYR A 426 -13.63 7.15 -21.73
CA TYR A 426 -12.97 7.21 -23.01
C TYR A 426 -13.35 6.00 -23.86
N ARG A 427 -13.42 6.20 -25.17
CA ARG A 427 -13.77 5.15 -26.15
C ARG A 427 -12.92 5.34 -27.39
N THR A 428 -12.62 4.24 -28.06
CA THR A 428 -12.06 4.27 -29.41
C THR A 428 -13.21 4.13 -30.41
N ASP A 429 -13.24 5.00 -31.41
CA ASP A 429 -14.17 4.88 -32.54
C ASP A 429 -13.76 3.68 -33.44
N THR A 430 -14.62 3.33 -34.39
CA THR A 430 -14.39 2.33 -35.45
C THR A 430 -13.12 2.56 -36.26
N LEU A 431 -12.62 3.80 -36.32
CA LEU A 431 -11.33 4.17 -36.93
C LEU A 431 -10.12 4.04 -35.98
N GLY A 432 -10.34 3.66 -34.72
CA GLY A 432 -9.31 3.53 -33.70
C GLY A 432 -8.91 4.84 -33.01
N GLU A 433 -9.59 5.96 -33.34
CA GLU A 433 -9.32 7.25 -32.71
C GLU A 433 -9.90 7.35 -31.32
N TYR A 434 -9.10 7.88 -30.39
CA TYR A 434 -9.44 8.06 -28.99
C TYR A 434 -10.34 9.29 -28.80
N GLN A 435 -11.46 9.12 -28.10
CA GLN A 435 -12.35 10.21 -27.69
C GLN A 435 -12.59 10.18 -26.18
N SER A 436 -12.50 11.35 -25.55
CA SER A 436 -12.83 11.55 -24.13
C SER A 436 -14.22 12.18 -23.99
N PHE A 437 -15.02 11.64 -23.07
CA PHE A 437 -16.39 12.01 -22.80
C PHE A 437 -16.58 12.38 -21.33
N ASN A 438 -17.31 13.47 -21.09
CA ASN A 438 -17.76 13.93 -19.78
C ASN A 438 -16.65 13.97 -18.71
N PRO A 439 -15.51 14.63 -18.98
CA PRO A 439 -14.47 14.79 -17.97
C PRO A 439 -15.03 15.58 -16.78
N SER A 440 -14.84 15.04 -15.58
CA SER A 440 -15.28 15.68 -14.34
C SER A 440 -14.22 15.56 -13.26
N ARG A 441 -14.09 16.60 -12.44
CA ARG A 441 -13.17 16.64 -11.31
C ARG A 441 -13.94 17.02 -10.05
N THR A 442 -13.87 16.17 -9.05
CA THR A 442 -14.47 16.39 -7.74
C THR A 442 -13.40 16.24 -6.66
N GLY A 443 -13.70 16.60 -5.41
CA GLY A 443 -12.69 16.53 -4.37
C GLY A 443 -13.14 17.12 -3.05
N SER A 444 -12.21 17.16 -2.10
CA SER A 444 -12.39 17.79 -0.80
C SER A 444 -11.13 18.59 -0.43
N TYR A 445 -11.33 19.63 0.36
CA TYR A 445 -10.26 20.45 0.89
C TYR A 445 -10.52 20.71 2.37
N SER A 446 -9.52 20.46 3.19
CA SER A 446 -9.56 20.74 4.63
C SER A 446 -8.23 21.33 5.05
N ILE A 447 -8.28 22.41 5.80
CA ILE A 447 -7.10 23.06 6.36
C ILE A 447 -7.41 23.54 7.77
N THR A 448 -6.44 23.44 8.67
CA THR A 448 -6.53 24.05 9.99
C THR A 448 -6.64 25.57 9.82
N TYR A 449 -7.71 26.14 10.38
CA TYR A 449 -7.96 27.57 10.43
C TYR A 449 -8.09 28.01 11.89
N ILE A 450 -7.54 29.18 12.22
CA ILE A 450 -7.57 29.74 13.58
C ILE A 450 -8.48 30.97 13.56
N SER A 451 -9.72 30.80 14.02
CA SER A 451 -10.75 31.85 14.08
C SER A 451 -10.87 32.54 15.46
N ILE A 452 -9.83 32.47 16.30
CA ILE A 452 -9.91 32.92 17.70
C ILE A 452 -10.23 34.43 17.84
N LYS A 453 -9.91 35.25 16.83
CA LYS A 453 -10.18 36.69 16.84
C LYS A 453 -11.67 37.00 16.84
N THR A 454 -12.46 36.22 16.10
CA THR A 454 -13.90 36.44 15.93
C THR A 454 -14.74 35.59 16.89
N ALA A 455 -14.14 34.59 17.54
CA ALA A 455 -14.83 33.63 18.41
C ALA A 455 -15.50 34.23 19.66
N PHE A 456 -15.09 35.42 20.11
CA PHE A 456 -15.59 36.06 21.33
C PHE A 456 -16.34 37.38 21.07
N ILE A 457 -16.71 37.66 19.81
CA ILE A 457 -17.53 38.82 19.48
C ILE A 457 -18.99 38.46 19.77
N ASN A 458 -19.64 39.27 20.60
CA ASN A 458 -21.05 39.08 20.95
C ASN A 458 -21.95 39.74 19.91
N ASP A 459 -23.15 39.19 19.74
CA ASP A 459 -24.19 39.81 18.93
C ASP A 459 -24.73 41.09 19.60
N SER A 460 -25.24 42.00 18.77
CA SER A 460 -25.88 43.24 19.24
C SER A 460 -27.18 42.94 20.00
N ARG A 461 -27.67 43.93 20.75
CA ARG A 461 -28.95 43.85 21.48
C ARG A 461 -30.16 43.61 20.59
N ASP A 462 -30.04 43.91 19.29
CA ASP A 462 -31.08 43.73 18.29
C ASP A 462 -30.92 42.42 17.48
N ASP A 463 -30.18 41.42 18.01
CA ASP A 463 -29.87 40.14 17.35
C ASP A 463 -29.11 40.29 16.01
N ILE A 464 -28.46 41.45 15.79
CA ILE A 464 -27.61 41.72 14.62
C ILE A 464 -26.18 41.30 14.96
N SER A 465 -25.60 40.40 14.18
CA SER A 465 -24.22 39.96 14.35
C SER A 465 -23.25 40.90 13.60
N PRO A 466 -22.33 41.61 14.29
CA PRO A 466 -21.34 42.48 13.63
C PRO A 466 -20.47 41.73 12.62
N LEU A 467 -20.21 40.44 12.87
CA LEU A 467 -19.46 39.57 11.96
C LEU A 467 -20.19 39.34 10.64
N PHE A 468 -21.52 39.27 10.68
CA PHE A 468 -22.33 39.08 9.48
C PHE A 468 -22.38 40.35 8.63
N GLU A 469 -22.39 41.54 9.26
CA GLU A 469 -22.27 42.81 8.54
C GLU A 469 -20.90 42.99 7.90
N GLU A 470 -19.83 42.61 8.62
CA GLU A 470 -18.47 42.60 8.08
C GLU A 470 -18.38 41.69 6.86
N PHE A 471 -18.93 40.47 6.94
CA PHE A 471 -19.07 39.56 5.81
C PHE A 471 -19.80 40.21 4.61
N ILE A 472 -20.95 40.85 4.85
CA ILE A 472 -21.72 41.54 3.79
C ILE A 472 -20.87 42.62 3.12
N SER A 473 -20.15 43.42 3.89
CA SER A 473 -19.29 44.50 3.38
C SER A 473 -18.08 43.96 2.60
N ASN A 474 -17.51 42.83 3.05
CA ASN A 474 -16.39 42.16 2.40
C ASN A 474 -16.74 41.67 1.00
N ARG A 475 -18.02 41.40 0.68
CA ARG A 475 -18.44 40.98 -0.67
C ARG A 475 -18.11 42.02 -1.74
N GLN A 476 -18.38 43.30 -1.45
CA GLN A 476 -18.09 44.38 -2.42
C GLN A 476 -16.59 44.57 -2.62
N VAL A 477 -15.81 44.54 -1.53
CA VAL A 477 -14.35 44.66 -1.59
C VAL A 477 -13.72 43.51 -2.38
N ILE A 478 -14.17 42.28 -2.14
CA ILE A 478 -13.65 41.10 -2.85
C ILE A 478 -14.13 41.07 -4.30
N GLY A 479 -15.37 41.44 -4.58
CA GLY A 479 -15.89 41.57 -5.94
C GLY A 479 -15.08 42.57 -6.77
N GLN A 480 -14.73 43.72 -6.19
CA GLN A 480 -13.87 44.70 -6.85
C GLN A 480 -12.46 44.15 -7.12
N ARG A 481 -11.85 43.45 -6.16
CA ARG A 481 -10.54 42.81 -6.37
C ARG A 481 -10.58 41.76 -7.48
N LEU A 482 -11.64 40.95 -7.54
CA LEU A 482 -11.81 39.93 -8.57
C LEU A 482 -12.02 40.56 -9.95
N PHE A 483 -12.73 41.68 -10.02
CA PHE A 483 -12.89 42.46 -11.25
C PHE A 483 -11.57 43.06 -11.74
N GLU A 484 -10.75 43.61 -10.84
CA GLU A 484 -9.41 44.14 -11.18
C GLU A 484 -8.47 43.05 -11.73
N GLU A 485 -8.61 41.80 -11.28
CA GLU A 485 -7.77 40.68 -11.72
C GLU A 485 -8.24 40.05 -13.04
N THR A 486 -9.56 39.89 -13.22
CA THR A 486 -10.12 39.13 -14.35
C THR A 486 -10.75 40.00 -15.44
N GLY A 487 -11.07 41.26 -15.14
CA GLY A 487 -11.87 42.14 -15.99
C GLY A 487 -13.34 41.74 -16.13
N LEU A 488 -13.78 40.70 -15.42
CA LEU A 488 -15.16 40.18 -15.46
C LEU A 488 -15.95 40.65 -14.25
N ASN A 489 -17.18 41.13 -14.49
CA ASN A 489 -18.07 41.55 -13.42
C ASN A 489 -18.87 40.34 -12.91
N TYR A 490 -18.74 40.03 -11.62
CA TYR A 490 -19.42 38.93 -10.97
C TYR A 490 -20.53 39.46 -10.05
N SER A 491 -21.63 38.72 -9.95
CA SER A 491 -22.68 39.01 -8.97
C SER A 491 -22.14 38.85 -7.54
N ASP A 492 -22.57 39.71 -6.61
CA ASP A 492 -22.19 39.65 -5.19
C ASP A 492 -22.46 38.28 -4.53
N ASN A 493 -23.41 37.52 -5.07
CA ASN A 493 -23.78 36.18 -4.59
C ASN A 493 -23.05 35.04 -5.33
N HIS A 494 -22.07 35.36 -6.17
CA HIS A 494 -21.25 34.36 -6.84
C HIS A 494 -20.35 33.63 -5.83
N GLN A 495 -20.16 32.32 -6.00
CA GLN A 495 -19.38 31.50 -5.07
C GLN A 495 -17.94 32.02 -4.88
N ASP A 496 -17.34 32.56 -5.95
CA ASP A 496 -15.96 33.07 -5.96
C ASP A 496 -15.83 34.38 -5.16
N ILE A 497 -16.94 35.03 -4.80
CA ILE A 497 -16.98 36.18 -3.90
C ILE A 497 -17.39 35.73 -2.51
N LEU A 498 -18.48 34.98 -2.37
CA LEU A 498 -19.03 34.59 -1.07
C LEU A 498 -18.04 33.80 -0.20
N ILE A 499 -17.31 32.83 -0.78
CA ILE A 499 -16.37 32.00 -0.02
C ILE A 499 -15.22 32.83 0.56
N PRO A 500 -14.45 33.61 -0.23
CA PRO A 500 -13.39 34.44 0.32
C PRO A 500 -13.92 35.54 1.26
N SER A 501 -15.09 36.14 0.98
CA SER A 501 -15.68 37.13 1.89
C SER A 501 -16.08 36.55 3.23
N PHE A 502 -16.51 35.29 3.29
CA PHE A 502 -16.83 34.59 4.55
C PHE A 502 -15.58 34.22 5.36
N LEU A 503 -14.46 33.96 4.68
CA LEU A 503 -13.20 33.60 5.32
C LEU A 503 -12.41 34.81 5.84
N ALA A 504 -12.54 35.96 5.15
CA ALA A 504 -11.96 37.24 5.53
C ALA A 504 -12.60 37.77 6.81
#